data_AF-A0A1J4N4W0-F1
#
_entry.id   AF-A0A1J4N4W0-F1
#
_cell.length_a   1.000
_cell.length_b   1.000
_cell.length_c   1.000
_cell.angle_alpha   90.00
_cell.angle_beta   90.00
_cell.angle_gamma   90.00
#
_symmetry.space_group_name_H-M   'P 1'
#
loop_
_entity.id
_entity.type
_entity.pdbx_description
1 polymer ?
#
loop_
_entity_poly.entity_id
_entity_poly.type
_entity_poly.pdbx_seq_one_letter_code
_entity_poly.pdbx_strand_id
1 'polypeptide(L)'
;MPVRRLFPLVSLGIFVVVVLVVAFTALPDRDGDGGRSAKREPAQSDRKVLAISIDGLNPDALTKLGPAKTPNIHRLIDEGASTLNARTAYEKNITLPNHTGMVTSDPIDADEGGHGVTWNVGDPSKSISKDEDSVFTVAHEAGLSTGVFVTKQKFELWQRAWEDDIDLFVPIDDHAKLVPEAVEDLADEQRDLTFVHLSLPDVAGHKSGGMSPDYLDAVAESD
;
A
#
# COMPACT_ATOMS: atom_id res chain seq x y z
N MET A 1 36.26 -10.97 -43.73
CA MET A 1 34.78 -10.97 -43.80
C MET A 1 34.24 -10.81 -42.39
N PRO A 2 33.48 -9.75 -42.09
CA PRO A 2 32.95 -9.50 -40.75
C PRO A 2 31.49 -9.97 -40.60
N VAL A 3 31.00 -9.85 -39.35
CA VAL A 3 29.59 -9.86 -38.87
C VAL A 3 28.90 -11.26 -38.88
N ARG A 4 28.19 -11.73 -37.84
CA ARG A 4 27.31 -11.05 -36.86
C ARG A 4 27.28 -11.76 -35.50
N ARG A 5 27.40 -10.95 -34.43
CA ARG A 5 26.91 -11.28 -33.09
C ARG A 5 25.38 -11.21 -33.12
N LEU A 6 24.71 -12.27 -32.69
CA LEU A 6 23.27 -12.26 -32.44
C LEU A 6 23.06 -11.64 -31.06
N PHE A 7 22.55 -10.40 -31.03
CA PHE A 7 21.89 -9.86 -29.84
C PHE A 7 20.54 -10.59 -29.69
N PRO A 8 20.15 -11.09 -28.51
CA PRO A 8 18.75 -11.35 -28.26
C PRO A 8 18.05 -9.99 -28.15
N LEU A 9 16.97 -9.86 -28.91
CA LEU A 9 16.10 -8.70 -28.91
C LEU A 9 15.67 -8.38 -27.48
N VAL A 10 16.00 -7.16 -27.05
CA VAL A 10 15.33 -6.47 -25.96
C VAL A 10 13.87 -6.31 -26.40
N SER A 11 12.98 -7.14 -25.85
CA SER A 11 11.54 -6.93 -26.01
C SER A 11 11.16 -5.76 -25.11
N LEU A 12 11.07 -4.60 -25.75
CA LEU A 12 10.44 -3.39 -25.23
C LEU A 12 8.96 -3.71 -24.95
N GLY A 13 8.66 -4.14 -23.72
CA GLY A 13 7.32 -4.49 -23.25
C GLY A 13 6.78 -3.36 -22.39
N ILE A 14 5.63 -2.84 -22.80
CA ILE A 14 4.96 -1.63 -22.32
C ILE A 14 4.81 -1.60 -20.79
N PHE A 15 5.24 -0.49 -20.18
CA PHE A 15 5.01 -0.12 -18.80
C PHE A 15 3.54 0.24 -18.60
N VAL A 16 2.90 -0.32 -17.57
CA VAL A 16 1.65 0.20 -17.02
C VAL A 16 1.81 0.32 -15.52
N VAL A 17 2.15 1.54 -15.10
CA VAL A 17 1.91 2.05 -13.75
C VAL A 17 0.47 2.55 -13.77
N VAL A 18 -0.36 2.15 -12.82
CA VAL A 18 -1.59 2.90 -12.54
C VAL A 18 -1.14 4.16 -11.81
N VAL A 19 -0.74 5.18 -12.59
CA VAL A 19 -0.67 6.54 -12.09
C VAL A 19 -2.11 7.04 -12.08
N LEU A 20 -2.71 7.04 -10.90
CA LEU A 20 -3.86 7.87 -10.65
C LEU A 20 -3.34 9.31 -10.74
N VAL A 21 -3.60 9.98 -11.86
CA VAL A 21 -3.31 11.40 -12.01
C VAL A 21 -4.29 12.15 -11.11
N VAL A 22 -3.94 12.25 -9.83
CA VAL A 22 -4.33 13.42 -9.05
C VAL A 22 -3.49 14.54 -9.64
N ALA A 23 -4.14 15.52 -10.26
CA ALA A 23 -3.47 16.73 -10.71
C ALA A 23 -3.00 17.51 -9.46
N PHE A 24 -1.90 17.07 -8.86
CA PHE A 24 -1.16 17.89 -7.91
C PHE A 24 -0.48 18.96 -8.74
N THR A 25 -1.04 20.17 -8.70
CA THR A 25 -0.29 21.38 -9.02
C THR A 25 1.01 21.32 -8.24
N ALA A 26 2.15 21.49 -8.95
CA ALA A 26 3.49 21.41 -8.39
C ALA A 26 3.54 22.02 -6.97
N LEU A 27 3.81 21.17 -5.98
CA LEU A 27 4.09 21.64 -4.63
C LEU A 27 5.39 22.45 -4.68
N PRO A 28 5.45 23.62 -4.05
CA PRO A 28 6.66 24.44 -4.05
C PRO A 28 7.83 23.65 -3.43
N ASP A 29 9.00 23.78 -4.04
CA ASP A 29 10.24 23.15 -3.57
C ASP A 29 10.50 23.48 -2.09
N ARG A 30 11.02 22.48 -1.35
CA ARG A 30 11.46 22.58 0.04
C ARG A 30 12.65 23.54 0.13
N ASP A 31 12.40 24.84 0.21
CA ASP A 31 13.38 25.78 0.71
C ASP A 31 13.56 25.55 2.22
N GLY A 32 14.76 25.12 2.60
CA GLY A 32 15.11 24.70 3.95
C GLY A 32 15.02 25.81 5.00
N ASP A 33 13.85 25.97 5.60
CA ASP A 33 13.70 26.59 6.91
C ASP A 33 12.79 25.73 7.81
N GLY A 34 13.32 25.38 8.97
CA GLY A 34 12.78 24.41 9.92
C GLY A 34 11.55 24.89 10.68
N GLY A 35 10.42 25.01 9.99
CA GLY A 35 9.14 25.35 10.58
C GLY A 35 8.00 24.46 10.10
N ARG A 36 7.90 23.22 10.60
CA ARG A 36 6.63 22.48 10.54
C ARG A 36 5.63 23.17 11.49
N SER A 37 4.67 23.89 10.91
CA SER A 37 3.37 24.32 11.48
C SER A 37 3.04 25.78 11.10
N ALA A 38 2.81 26.01 9.81
CA ALA A 38 1.79 27.00 9.44
C ALA A 38 0.45 26.27 9.56
N LYS A 39 -0.53 26.86 10.26
CA LYS A 39 -1.90 26.34 10.35
C LYS A 39 -2.49 26.33 8.93
N ARG A 40 -2.48 25.17 8.28
CA ARG A 40 -2.98 24.97 6.92
C ARG A 40 -4.52 24.92 6.94
N GLU A 41 -5.15 25.51 5.93
CA GLU A 41 -6.61 25.43 5.81
C GLU A 41 -7.00 24.01 5.35
N PRO A 42 -7.95 23.35 6.03
CA PRO A 42 -8.47 22.07 5.57
C PRO A 42 -9.02 22.21 4.16
N ALA A 43 -8.58 21.33 3.27
CA ALA A 43 -9.15 21.13 1.95
C ALA A 43 -9.93 19.81 1.96
N GLN A 44 -11.01 19.74 1.18
CA GLN A 44 -11.74 18.50 0.95
C GLN A 44 -11.69 18.21 -0.56
N SER A 45 -11.33 17.00 -0.93
CA SER A 45 -11.33 16.57 -2.32
C SER A 45 -12.72 16.07 -2.71
N ASP A 46 -13.21 16.48 -3.88
CA ASP A 46 -14.41 15.91 -4.51
C ASP A 46 -14.22 14.42 -4.87
N ARG A 47 -12.98 13.95 -4.94
CA ARG A 47 -12.63 12.55 -5.23
C ARG A 47 -11.84 11.96 -4.08
N LYS A 48 -12.41 10.93 -3.46
CA LYS A 48 -11.81 10.17 -2.36
C LYS A 48 -11.00 9.01 -2.93
N VAL A 49 -9.88 8.68 -2.28
CA VAL A 49 -9.02 7.56 -2.64
C VAL A 49 -9.07 6.51 -1.53
N LEU A 50 -9.43 5.28 -1.91
CA LEU A 50 -9.36 4.11 -1.05
C LEU A 50 -8.28 3.16 -1.59
N ALA A 51 -7.23 2.95 -0.81
CA ALA A 51 -6.18 1.98 -1.09
C ALA A 51 -6.41 0.73 -0.22
N ILE A 52 -6.62 -0.43 -0.84
CA ILE A 52 -6.79 -1.71 -0.14
C ILE A 52 -5.58 -2.59 -0.42
N SER A 53 -4.86 -2.98 0.63
CA SER A 53 -3.77 -3.96 0.57
C SER A 53 -4.24 -5.29 1.16
N ILE A 54 -4.23 -6.36 0.36
CA ILE A 54 -4.52 -7.72 0.81
C ILE A 54 -3.19 -8.46 0.94
N ASP A 55 -2.73 -8.64 2.17
CA ASP A 55 -1.41 -9.19 2.45
C ASP A 55 -1.33 -10.68 2.08
N GLY A 56 -0.23 -11.07 1.45
CA GLY A 56 0.00 -12.43 1.00
C GLY A 56 -0.93 -12.90 -0.14
N LEU A 57 -1.65 -12.01 -0.83
CA LEU A 57 -2.49 -12.38 -1.96
C LEU A 57 -1.63 -12.82 -3.17
N ASN A 58 -1.71 -14.10 -3.51
CA ASN A 58 -1.09 -14.69 -4.68
C ASN A 58 -2.09 -14.62 -5.86
N PRO A 59 -1.75 -14.00 -7.01
CA PRO A 59 -2.64 -13.91 -8.16
C PRO A 59 -3.05 -15.27 -8.75
N ASP A 60 -2.27 -16.33 -8.54
CA ASP A 60 -2.67 -17.70 -8.92
C ASP A 60 -3.93 -18.16 -8.19
N ALA A 61 -4.19 -17.63 -6.99
CA ALA A 61 -5.39 -17.91 -6.22
C ALA A 61 -6.65 -17.39 -6.94
N LEU A 62 -6.57 -16.20 -7.52
CA LEU A 62 -7.67 -15.60 -8.29
C LEU A 62 -7.98 -16.46 -9.53
N THR A 63 -6.94 -16.93 -10.22
CA THR A 63 -7.10 -17.85 -11.37
C THR A 63 -7.76 -19.17 -10.94
N LYS A 64 -7.39 -19.72 -9.78
CA LYS A 64 -7.92 -20.99 -9.27
C LYS A 64 -9.36 -20.87 -8.75
N LEU A 65 -9.69 -19.77 -8.08
CA LEU A 65 -11.00 -19.51 -7.50
C LEU A 65 -12.01 -19.05 -8.55
N GLY A 66 -11.56 -18.25 -9.50
CA GLY A 66 -12.38 -17.65 -10.55
C GLY A 66 -13.43 -16.66 -10.02
N PRO A 67 -14.22 -16.06 -10.92
CA PRO A 67 -15.21 -15.03 -10.59
C PRO A 67 -16.37 -15.55 -9.73
N ALA A 68 -16.58 -16.87 -9.66
CA ALA A 68 -17.62 -17.45 -8.82
C ALA A 68 -17.27 -17.43 -7.31
N LYS A 69 -15.98 -17.35 -6.98
CA LYS A 69 -15.48 -17.36 -5.59
C LYS A 69 -14.75 -16.10 -5.18
N THR A 70 -14.39 -15.26 -6.16
CA THR A 70 -13.82 -13.92 -5.94
C THR A 70 -14.48 -12.89 -6.87
N PRO A 71 -15.83 -12.73 -6.82
CA PRO A 71 -16.56 -11.86 -7.72
C PRO A 71 -16.15 -10.37 -7.65
N ASN A 72 -15.81 -9.85 -6.47
CA ASN A 72 -15.53 -8.42 -6.31
C ASN A 72 -14.17 -8.05 -6.91
N ILE A 73 -13.13 -8.83 -6.65
CA ILE A 73 -11.79 -8.65 -7.23
C ILE A 73 -11.83 -8.87 -8.73
N HIS A 74 -12.56 -9.88 -9.23
CA HIS A 74 -12.73 -10.06 -10.68
C HIS A 74 -13.44 -8.87 -11.32
N ARG A 75 -14.46 -8.31 -10.66
CA ARG A 75 -15.10 -7.08 -11.13
C ARG A 75 -14.12 -5.91 -11.20
N LEU A 76 -13.25 -5.72 -10.20
CA LEU A 76 -12.20 -4.70 -10.24
C LEU A 76 -11.19 -4.93 -11.39
N ILE A 77 -10.87 -6.19 -11.67
CA ILE A 77 -9.99 -6.57 -12.79
C ILE A 77 -10.65 -6.24 -14.14
N ASP A 78 -11.95 -6.56 -14.29
CA ASP A 78 -12.70 -6.43 -15.54
C ASP A 78 -13.13 -4.98 -15.85
N GLU A 79 -13.50 -4.21 -14.82
CA GLU A 79 -14.00 -2.83 -14.96
C GLU A 79 -12.90 -1.78 -14.76
N GLY A 80 -11.74 -2.16 -14.23
CA GLY A 80 -10.65 -1.26 -13.83
C GLY A 80 -9.35 -1.46 -14.61
N ALA A 81 -8.33 -0.68 -14.24
CA ALA A 81 -6.96 -0.90 -14.69
C ALA A 81 -6.29 -1.93 -13.77
N SER A 82 -5.82 -3.05 -14.32
CA SER A 82 -5.36 -4.18 -13.54
C SER A 82 -4.07 -4.82 -14.07
N THR A 83 -3.31 -5.44 -13.16
CA THR A 83 -2.17 -6.31 -13.47
C THR A 83 -2.13 -7.46 -12.45
N LEU A 84 -1.86 -8.67 -12.93
CA LEU A 84 -1.63 -9.85 -12.09
C LEU A 84 -0.13 -10.14 -11.89
N ASN A 85 0.73 -9.19 -12.25
CA ASN A 85 2.19 -9.33 -12.19
C ASN A 85 2.85 -8.12 -11.51
N ALA A 86 2.18 -7.54 -10.51
CA ALA A 86 2.80 -6.57 -9.61
C ALA A 86 3.95 -7.27 -8.86
N ARG A 87 5.10 -6.61 -8.78
CA ARG A 87 6.31 -7.19 -8.17
C ARG A 87 6.56 -6.54 -6.82
N THR A 88 6.85 -7.38 -5.84
CA THR A 88 7.43 -6.96 -4.57
C THR A 88 8.85 -6.45 -4.75
N ALA A 89 9.34 -5.71 -3.75
CA ALA A 89 10.73 -5.28 -3.68
C ALA A 89 11.66 -6.50 -3.77
N TYR A 90 12.64 -6.44 -4.66
CA TYR A 90 13.54 -7.56 -4.94
C TYR A 90 14.37 -7.94 -3.70
N GLU A 91 14.72 -6.94 -2.90
CA GLU A 91 15.60 -7.02 -1.75
C GLU A 91 14.99 -7.90 -0.64
N LYS A 92 13.66 -7.89 -0.50
CA LYS A 92 12.97 -8.62 0.59
C LYS A 92 11.47 -8.74 0.34
N ASN A 93 10.95 -9.97 0.36
CA ASN A 93 9.52 -10.28 0.18
C ASN A 93 8.80 -10.56 1.52
N ILE A 94 8.75 -9.58 2.42
CA ILE A 94 7.97 -9.69 3.67
C ILE A 94 7.12 -8.43 3.88
N THR A 95 6.07 -8.54 4.70
CA THR A 95 5.00 -7.53 4.87
C THR A 95 5.54 -6.10 5.03
N LEU A 96 6.18 -5.79 6.16
CA LEU A 96 6.44 -4.40 6.55
C LEU A 96 7.34 -3.64 5.54
N PRO A 97 8.47 -4.18 5.05
CA PRO A 97 9.27 -3.53 4.02
C PRO A 97 8.48 -3.23 2.75
N ASN A 98 7.74 -4.21 2.20
CA ASN A 98 7.01 -3.99 0.95
C ASN A 98 5.87 -3.00 1.10
N HIS A 99 5.15 -3.05 2.21
CA HIS A 99 4.08 -2.11 2.47
C HIS A 99 4.63 -0.69 2.65
N THR A 100 5.78 -0.53 3.33
CA THR A 100 6.42 0.79 3.44
C THR A 100 6.79 1.31 2.04
N GLY A 101 7.40 0.48 1.20
CA GLY A 101 7.68 0.85 -0.19
C GLY A 101 6.42 1.20 -1.01
N MET A 102 5.26 0.61 -0.73
CA MET A 102 4.00 1.00 -1.38
C MET A 102 3.55 2.43 -1.02
N VAL A 103 3.83 2.89 0.20
CA VAL A 103 3.37 4.21 0.69
C VAL A 103 4.43 5.30 0.56
N THR A 104 5.72 4.95 0.41
CA THR A 104 6.80 5.90 0.14
C THR A 104 7.18 5.95 -1.34
N SER A 105 6.89 4.89 -2.10
CA SER A 105 7.39 4.65 -3.48
C SER A 105 8.89 4.38 -3.57
N ASP A 106 9.57 4.18 -2.44
CA ASP A 106 11.02 3.99 -2.39
C ASP A 106 11.42 2.53 -2.24
N PRO A 107 12.63 2.15 -2.71
CA PRO A 107 13.18 0.81 -2.49
C PRO A 107 13.46 0.56 -0.99
N ILE A 108 13.91 -0.64 -0.65
CA ILE A 108 14.20 -0.98 0.76
C ILE A 108 15.58 -0.45 1.18
N ASP A 109 16.56 -0.50 0.27
CA ASP A 109 17.95 -0.21 0.60
C ASP A 109 18.20 1.30 0.80
N ALA A 110 18.48 1.72 2.04
CA ALA A 110 18.76 3.11 2.38
C ALA A 110 20.02 3.67 1.69
N ASP A 111 20.99 2.82 1.37
CA ASP A 111 22.20 3.26 0.65
C ASP A 111 21.90 3.54 -0.84
N GLU A 112 20.77 3.06 -1.35
CA GLU A 112 20.26 3.31 -2.70
C GLU A 112 19.07 4.28 -2.72
N GLY A 113 18.89 5.06 -1.64
CA GLY A 113 17.80 6.04 -1.51
C GLY A 113 16.46 5.45 -1.09
N GLY A 114 16.48 4.27 -0.46
CA GLY A 114 15.30 3.58 0.04
C GLY A 114 14.89 3.96 1.46
N HIS A 115 13.70 3.51 1.85
CA HIS A 115 13.07 3.80 3.14
C HIS A 115 13.74 3.08 4.33
N GLY A 116 14.70 2.19 4.10
CA GLY A 116 15.55 1.54 5.13
C GLY A 116 14.85 0.51 6.03
N VAL A 117 13.57 0.23 5.82
CA VAL A 117 12.80 -0.73 6.64
C VAL A 117 13.10 -2.14 6.18
N THR A 118 14.00 -2.82 6.90
CA THR A 118 14.51 -4.16 6.55
C THR A 118 13.97 -5.28 7.45
N TRP A 119 13.12 -4.93 8.42
CA TRP A 119 12.58 -5.81 9.46
C TRP A 119 11.06 -5.95 9.37
N ASN A 120 10.50 -6.95 10.07
CA ASN A 120 9.06 -7.25 10.05
C ASN A 120 8.48 -7.53 11.45
N VAL A 121 9.30 -7.39 12.48
CA VAL A 121 8.91 -7.50 13.90
C VAL A 121 8.78 -6.09 14.44
N GLY A 122 7.76 -5.84 15.25
CA GLY A 122 7.63 -4.58 15.97
C GLY A 122 8.83 -4.38 16.90
N ASP A 123 9.67 -3.41 16.58
CA ASP A 123 10.77 -2.96 17.42
C ASP A 123 10.53 -1.48 17.76
N PRO A 124 10.27 -1.13 19.01
CA PRO A 124 9.99 0.26 19.38
C PRO A 124 11.22 1.16 19.28
N SER A 125 12.43 0.59 19.23
CA SER A 125 13.67 1.35 19.03
C SER A 125 13.93 1.70 17.57
N LYS A 126 13.20 1.09 16.64
CA LYS A 126 13.32 1.34 15.21
C LYS A 126 12.15 2.16 14.70
N SER A 127 12.47 3.15 13.89
CA SER A 127 11.50 3.96 13.17
C SER A 127 11.93 4.11 11.71
N ILE A 128 10.99 4.52 10.87
CA ILE A 128 11.29 5.15 9.58
C ILE A 128 11.90 6.52 9.89
N SER A 129 12.78 7.01 9.01
CA SER A 129 13.31 8.38 9.11
C SER A 129 12.16 9.40 9.17
N LYS A 130 12.32 10.47 9.94
CA LYS A 130 11.32 11.56 9.99
C LYS A 130 11.31 12.41 8.71
N ASP A 131 12.37 12.31 7.93
CA ASP A 131 12.54 12.99 6.65
C ASP A 131 12.00 12.15 5.47
N GLU A 132 11.58 10.91 5.73
CA GLU A 132 10.93 10.06 4.73
C GLU A 132 9.47 10.49 4.57
N ASP A 133 9.14 11.05 3.41
CA ASP A 133 7.77 11.41 3.10
C ASP A 133 6.99 10.15 2.66
N SER A 134 5.71 10.09 3.03
CA SER A 134 4.78 9.09 2.50
C SER A 134 3.67 9.75 1.70
N VAL A 135 2.84 8.94 1.05
CA VAL A 135 1.57 9.41 0.46
C VAL A 135 0.69 10.14 1.47
N PHE A 136 0.78 9.80 2.77
CA PHE A 136 0.07 10.51 3.83
C PHE A 136 0.64 11.91 4.03
N THR A 137 1.97 12.04 4.05
CA THR A 137 2.66 13.33 4.10
C THR A 137 2.28 14.20 2.91
N VAL A 138 2.28 13.65 1.69
CA VAL A 138 1.88 14.38 0.47
C VAL A 138 0.41 14.84 0.54
N ALA A 139 -0.50 13.98 1.00
CA ALA A 139 -1.92 14.33 1.14
C ALA A 139 -2.10 15.43 2.20
N HIS A 140 -1.49 15.28 3.37
CA HIS A 140 -1.59 16.23 4.46
C HIS A 140 -0.93 17.59 4.12
N GLU A 141 0.16 17.60 3.35
CA GLU A 141 0.75 18.83 2.81
C GLU A 141 -0.18 19.58 1.84
N ALA A 142 -1.06 18.85 1.14
CA ALA A 142 -2.12 19.43 0.31
C ALA A 142 -3.38 19.82 1.10
N GLY A 143 -3.38 19.69 2.43
CA GLY A 143 -4.51 20.00 3.30
C GLY A 143 -5.60 18.94 3.31
N LEU A 144 -5.33 17.74 2.77
CA LEU A 144 -6.26 16.62 2.68
C LEU A 144 -6.18 15.74 3.94
N SER A 145 -7.29 15.10 4.29
CA SER A 145 -7.36 14.24 5.47
C SER A 145 -7.09 12.77 5.16
N THR A 146 -6.46 12.05 6.08
CA THR A 146 -6.00 10.66 5.88
C THR A 146 -6.52 9.70 6.95
N GLY A 147 -6.70 8.42 6.59
CA GLY A 147 -7.09 7.36 7.51
C GLY A 147 -6.36 6.05 7.20
N VAL A 148 -6.00 5.30 8.25
CA VAL A 148 -5.25 4.04 8.14
C VAL A 148 -5.89 2.97 9.03
N PHE A 149 -6.35 1.89 8.40
CA PHE A 149 -7.01 0.75 9.04
C PHE A 149 -6.20 -0.51 8.78
N VAL A 150 -5.69 -1.17 9.82
CA VAL A 150 -4.70 -2.24 9.67
C VAL A 150 -4.97 -3.42 10.60
N THR A 151 -4.91 -4.64 10.05
CA THR A 151 -5.00 -5.89 10.83
C THR A 151 -3.68 -6.45 11.33
N LYS A 152 -2.60 -5.66 11.40
CA LYS A 152 -1.30 -6.12 11.94
C LYS A 152 -0.66 -5.03 12.81
N GLN A 153 -0.32 -5.38 14.04
CA GLN A 153 0.25 -4.44 15.02
C GLN A 153 1.53 -3.73 14.53
N LYS A 154 2.34 -4.40 13.69
CA LYS A 154 3.62 -3.82 13.20
C LYS A 154 3.46 -2.52 12.41
N PHE A 155 2.26 -2.20 11.91
CA PHE A 155 1.96 -0.93 11.27
C PHE A 155 1.88 0.26 12.23
N GLU A 156 1.90 0.05 13.55
CA GLU A 156 2.16 1.13 14.52
C GLU A 156 3.45 1.89 14.20
N LEU A 157 4.40 1.26 13.49
CA LEU A 157 5.58 1.94 12.93
C LEU A 157 5.20 3.15 12.07
N TRP A 158 4.18 3.03 11.21
CA TRP A 158 3.71 4.10 10.34
C TRP A 158 3.10 5.23 11.15
N GLN A 159 2.26 4.90 12.14
CA GLN A 159 1.69 5.91 13.03
C GLN A 159 2.79 6.69 13.75
N ARG A 160 3.88 6.04 14.16
CA ARG A 160 5.01 6.75 14.80
C ARG A 160 5.83 7.60 13.83
N ALA A 161 5.95 7.18 12.58
CA ALA A 161 6.74 7.87 11.56
C ALA A 161 6.00 9.11 11.01
N TRP A 162 4.69 8.99 10.86
CA TRP A 162 3.82 9.95 10.18
C TRP A 162 2.65 10.38 11.09
N GLU A 163 2.91 10.55 12.40
CA GLU A 163 1.87 10.86 13.39
C GLU A 163 1.10 12.15 13.09
N ASP A 164 1.78 13.12 12.49
CA ASP A 164 1.21 14.41 12.09
C ASP A 164 0.46 14.32 10.75
N ASP A 165 0.66 13.26 9.97
CA ASP A 165 0.11 13.11 8.61
C ASP A 165 -0.96 12.01 8.50
N ILE A 166 -1.11 11.19 9.55
CA ILE A 166 -2.15 10.16 9.70
C ILE A 166 -3.17 10.65 10.74
N ASP A 167 -4.29 11.20 10.27
CA ASP A 167 -5.30 11.78 11.17
C ASP A 167 -6.10 10.72 11.95
N LEU A 168 -6.21 9.50 11.42
CA LEU A 168 -6.86 8.36 12.07
C LEU A 168 -6.08 7.08 11.82
N PHE A 169 -5.76 6.37 12.89
CA PHE A 169 -5.09 5.08 12.85
C PHE A 169 -5.84 4.05 13.68
N VAL A 170 -6.29 2.98 13.03
CA VAL A 170 -7.15 1.94 13.62
C VAL A 170 -6.47 0.57 13.46
N PRO A 171 -5.74 0.09 14.49
CA PRO A 171 -5.13 -1.23 14.48
C PRO A 171 -6.05 -2.29 15.12
N ILE A 172 -6.81 -3.01 14.29
CA ILE A 172 -7.72 -4.09 14.75
C ILE A 172 -7.36 -5.40 14.05
N ASP A 173 -6.80 -6.36 14.78
CA ASP A 173 -6.40 -7.71 14.29
C ASP A 173 -7.59 -8.68 14.08
N ASP A 174 -8.78 -8.12 13.83
CA ASP A 174 -10.03 -8.86 13.63
C ASP A 174 -10.78 -8.22 12.47
N HIS A 175 -10.75 -8.85 11.30
CA HIS A 175 -11.37 -8.34 10.07
C HIS A 175 -12.87 -8.09 10.20
N ALA A 176 -13.57 -8.92 10.98
CA ALA A 176 -15.00 -8.77 11.23
C ALA A 176 -15.33 -7.51 12.04
N LYS A 177 -14.33 -6.88 12.65
CA LYS A 177 -14.43 -5.57 13.30
C LYS A 177 -13.78 -4.47 12.47
N LEU A 178 -12.59 -4.69 11.90
CA LEU A 178 -11.87 -3.68 11.13
C LEU A 178 -12.69 -3.20 9.92
N VAL A 179 -13.29 -4.12 9.16
CA VAL A 179 -14.00 -3.77 7.92
C VAL A 179 -15.22 -2.88 8.20
N PRO A 180 -16.11 -3.20 9.17
CA PRO A 180 -17.17 -2.27 9.58
C PRO A 180 -16.67 -0.88 9.97
N GLU A 181 -15.60 -0.75 10.76
CA GLU A 181 -15.09 0.58 11.14
C GLU A 181 -14.52 1.37 9.97
N ALA A 182 -13.85 0.69 9.03
CA ALA A 182 -13.39 1.33 7.81
C ALA A 182 -14.57 1.80 6.94
N VAL A 183 -15.65 1.00 6.87
CA VAL A 183 -16.87 1.37 6.12
C VAL A 183 -17.60 2.54 6.77
N GLU A 184 -17.68 2.59 8.10
CA GLU A 184 -18.28 3.71 8.83
C GLU A 184 -17.51 5.02 8.59
N ASP A 185 -16.17 5.02 8.73
CA ASP A 185 -15.34 6.19 8.44
C ASP A 185 -15.41 6.64 6.97
N LEU A 186 -15.46 5.68 6.02
CA LEU A 186 -15.65 5.99 4.61
C LEU A 186 -17.01 6.65 4.33
N ALA A 187 -18.06 6.26 5.04
CA ALA A 187 -19.42 6.81 4.88
C ALA A 187 -19.54 8.26 5.41
N ASP A 188 -18.65 8.67 6.32
CA ASP A 188 -18.61 10.04 6.85
C ASP A 188 -17.98 11.05 5.87
N GLU A 189 -17.36 10.57 4.78
CA GLU A 189 -16.73 11.35 3.70
C GLU A 189 -15.67 12.37 4.17
N GLN A 190 -15.20 12.25 5.42
CA GLN A 190 -14.20 13.15 6.01
C GLN A 190 -12.81 12.91 5.42
N ARG A 191 -12.42 11.64 5.24
CA ARG A 191 -11.08 11.29 4.72
C ARG A 191 -11.02 11.48 3.21
N ASP A 192 -9.90 11.99 2.73
CA ASP A 192 -9.58 12.11 1.30
C ASP A 192 -8.76 10.92 0.82
N LEU A 193 -7.93 10.35 1.71
CA LEU A 193 -7.14 9.15 1.47
C LEU A 193 -7.32 8.16 2.63
N THR A 194 -7.89 7.00 2.34
CA THR A 194 -8.00 5.90 3.30
C THR A 194 -7.18 4.71 2.83
N PHE A 195 -6.33 4.17 3.71
CA PHE A 195 -5.60 2.93 3.49
C PHE A 195 -6.18 1.82 4.38
N VAL A 196 -6.53 0.68 3.79
CA VAL A 196 -7.05 -0.51 4.48
C VAL A 196 -6.12 -1.69 4.20
N HIS A 197 -5.65 -2.36 5.25
CA HIS A 197 -4.86 -3.58 5.13
C HIS A 197 -5.60 -4.78 5.72
N LEU A 198 -5.69 -5.86 4.93
CA LEU A 198 -6.30 -7.13 5.29
C LEU A 198 -5.25 -8.26 5.28
N SER A 199 -5.05 -8.94 6.41
CA SER A 199 -4.04 -10.01 6.58
C SER A 199 -4.49 -11.46 6.35
N LEU A 200 -5.77 -11.76 6.09
CA LEU A 200 -6.26 -13.15 6.15
C LEU A 200 -5.46 -14.13 5.26
N PRO A 201 -5.17 -13.84 3.98
CA PRO A 201 -4.44 -14.77 3.13
C PRO A 201 -3.01 -15.02 3.63
N ASP A 202 -2.29 -13.98 4.07
CA ASP A 202 -0.97 -14.14 4.69
C ASP A 202 -1.01 -15.01 5.96
N VAL A 203 -1.97 -14.76 6.86
CA VAL A 203 -2.13 -15.53 8.11
C VAL A 203 -2.42 -17.00 7.81
N ALA A 204 -3.37 -17.27 6.91
CA ALA A 204 -3.71 -18.63 6.50
C ALA A 204 -2.54 -19.32 5.77
N GLY A 205 -1.83 -18.57 4.93
CA GLY A 205 -0.65 -19.04 4.19
C GLY A 205 0.50 -19.42 5.12
N HIS A 206 0.75 -18.65 6.18
CA HIS A 206 1.74 -18.99 7.20
C HIS A 206 1.36 -20.22 8.01
N LYS A 207 0.07 -20.42 8.30
CA LYS A 207 -0.43 -21.53 9.11
C LYS A 207 -0.52 -22.85 8.34
N SER A 208 -1.07 -22.81 7.13
CA SER A 208 -1.49 -23.99 6.36
C SER A 208 -0.78 -24.13 5.01
N GLY A 209 0.08 -23.17 4.65
CA GLY A 209 0.79 -23.11 3.38
C GLY A 209 0.03 -22.30 2.33
N GLY A 210 0.77 -21.55 1.49
CA GLY A 210 0.19 -20.83 0.36
C GLY A 210 -0.51 -21.79 -0.62
N MET A 211 -1.63 -21.35 -1.20
CA MET A 211 -2.47 -22.15 -2.11
C MET A 211 -3.12 -23.41 -1.51
N SER A 212 -3.01 -23.62 -0.20
CA SER A 212 -3.79 -24.62 0.54
C SER A 212 -5.30 -24.30 0.52
N PRO A 213 -6.19 -25.26 0.88
CA PRO A 213 -7.62 -25.00 1.00
C PRO A 213 -7.92 -23.81 1.94
N ASP A 214 -7.36 -23.81 3.16
CA ASP A 214 -7.54 -22.71 4.13
C ASP A 214 -7.10 -21.35 3.57
N TYR A 215 -6.00 -21.33 2.80
CA TYR A 215 -5.53 -20.11 2.14
C TYR A 215 -6.51 -19.61 1.08
N LEU A 216 -7.08 -20.50 0.27
CA LEU A 216 -8.04 -20.14 -0.77
C LEU A 216 -9.37 -19.68 -0.16
N ASP A 217 -9.80 -20.28 0.95
CA ASP A 217 -10.96 -19.82 1.71
C ASP A 217 -10.70 -18.42 2.29
N ALA A 218 -9.51 -18.15 2.81
CA ALA A 218 -9.12 -16.82 3.29
C ALA A 218 -9.05 -15.76 2.17
N VAL A 219 -8.64 -16.14 0.96
CA VAL A 219 -8.71 -15.26 -0.21
C VAL A 219 -10.16 -14.95 -0.58
N ALA A 220 -11.04 -15.97 -0.60
CA ALA A 220 -12.46 -15.79 -0.87
C ALA A 220 -13.19 -14.98 0.23
N GLU A 221 -12.74 -15.06 1.48
CA GLU A 221 -13.25 -14.24 2.58
C GLU A 221 -12.78 -12.78 2.50
N SER A 222 -11.64 -12.52 1.87
CA SER A 222 -11.10 -11.16 1.65
C SER A 222 -11.69 -10.46 0.42
N ASP A 223 -12.43 -11.19 -0.44
CA ASP A 223 -13.12 -10.67 -1.62
C ASP A 223 -14.48 -10.06 -1.29
#